data_AF-A0A099UYU3-F1
#
_entry.id   AF-A0A099UYU3-F1
#
_cell.length_a   1.000
_cell.length_b   1.000
_cell.length_c   1.000
_cell.angle_alpha   90.00
_cell.angle_beta   90.00
_cell.angle_gamma   90.00
#
_symmetry.space_group_name_H-M   'P 1'
#
loop_
_entity.id
_entity.type
_entity.pdbx_description
1 polymer ?
#
loop_
_entity_poly.entity_id
_entity_poly.type
_entity_poly.pdbx_seq_one_letter_code
_entity_poly.pdbx_strand_id
1 'polypeptide(L)'
;MKTPYKDIVVDIPHAYRHFYQNTYNTNRHYLKGAFFDVLQKPMFIAEQETDKGLSTYFYKVYSYGEDKIGMFGIGIDKEGQIEYKTMYADIKQNRLQEMLKLDSEKIKYINLE
;
A
#
# COMPACT_ATOMS: atom_id res chain seq x y z
N MET A 1 -13.70 -5.58 -5.75
CA MET A 1 -12.79 -6.64 -5.25
C MET A 1 -12.93 -6.71 -3.75
N LYS A 2 -13.00 -7.91 -3.18
CA LYS A 2 -13.10 -8.11 -1.74
C LYS A 2 -11.74 -7.94 -1.07
N THR A 3 -11.71 -7.28 0.08
CA THR A 3 -10.54 -7.17 0.97
C THR A 3 -10.97 -7.47 2.41
N PRO A 4 -10.04 -7.71 3.35
CA PRO A 4 -10.37 -8.00 4.74
C PRO A 4 -11.14 -6.90 5.48
N TYR A 5 -11.07 -5.65 5.04
CA TYR A 5 -11.76 -4.52 5.68
C TYR A 5 -13.03 -4.10 4.94
N LYS A 6 -12.93 -3.87 3.63
CA LYS A 6 -14.08 -3.47 2.80
C LYS A 6 -13.90 -3.84 1.34
N ASP A 7 -15.01 -3.91 0.61
CA ASP A 7 -14.96 -4.04 -0.83
C ASP A 7 -14.43 -2.73 -1.44
N ILE A 8 -13.52 -2.88 -2.41
CA ILE A 8 -12.91 -1.75 -3.13
C ILE A 8 -13.18 -1.87 -4.62
N VAL A 9 -13.25 -0.73 -5.29
CA VAL A 9 -13.21 -0.63 -6.76
C VAL A 9 -11.83 -0.12 -7.13
N VAL A 10 -11.21 -0.74 -8.12
CA VAL A 10 -9.88 -0.33 -8.63
C VAL A 10 -10.02 -0.02 -10.11
N ASP A 11 -9.61 1.17 -10.51
CA ASP A 11 -9.43 1.55 -11.90
C ASP A 11 -8.18 0.82 -12.44
N ILE A 12 -8.40 -0.34 -13.08
CA ILE A 12 -7.34 -1.18 -13.64
C ILE A 12 -6.55 -0.46 -14.75
N PRO A 13 -7.19 0.27 -15.71
CA PRO A 13 -6.45 1.10 -16.66
C PRO A 13 -5.53 2.13 -16.01
N HIS A 14 -6.00 2.82 -14.95
CA HIS A 14 -5.17 3.74 -14.18
C HIS A 14 -4.03 3.00 -13.47
N ALA A 15 -4.33 1.87 -12.80
CA ALA A 15 -3.35 1.03 -12.12
C ALA A 15 -2.22 0.58 -13.06
N TYR A 16 -2.60 0.08 -14.23
CA TYR A 16 -1.66 -0.37 -15.24
C TYR A 16 -0.74 0.77 -15.68
N ARG A 17 -1.30 1.94 -16.02
CA ARG A 17 -0.52 3.13 -16.37
C ARG A 17 0.39 3.54 -15.22
N HIS A 18 -0.10 3.53 -13.98
CA HIS A 18 0.68 3.93 -12.82
C HIS A 18 1.92 3.04 -12.61
N PHE A 19 1.77 1.72 -12.71
CA PHE A 19 2.90 0.79 -12.53
C PHE A 19 3.83 0.73 -13.75
N TYR A 20 3.28 0.87 -14.96
CA TYR A 20 4.02 0.69 -16.21
C TYR A 20 4.63 2.00 -16.75
N GLN A 21 3.86 3.08 -16.76
CA GLN A 21 4.23 4.42 -17.26
C GLN A 21 4.64 5.34 -16.10
N ASN A 22 5.51 4.84 -15.22
CA ASN A 22 6.04 5.64 -14.12
C ASN A 22 7.04 6.70 -14.62
N THR A 23 7.28 7.75 -13.83
CA THR A 23 8.20 8.87 -14.14
C THR A 23 9.58 8.45 -14.62
N TYR A 24 10.03 7.25 -14.25
CA TYR A 24 11.35 6.72 -14.57
C TYR A 24 11.34 5.61 -15.64
N ASN A 25 10.19 5.31 -16.23
CA ASN A 25 9.97 4.23 -17.21
C ASN A 25 10.60 2.89 -16.79
N THR A 26 10.63 2.63 -15.48
CA THR A 26 11.27 1.45 -14.89
C THR A 26 10.34 0.25 -14.96
N ASN A 27 10.89 -0.92 -15.31
CA ASN A 27 10.11 -2.15 -15.32
C ASN A 27 9.78 -2.60 -13.89
N ARG A 28 8.54 -2.33 -13.47
CA ARG A 28 8.01 -2.69 -12.15
C ARG A 28 7.12 -3.93 -12.20
N HIS A 29 7.36 -4.87 -13.12
CA HIS A 29 6.51 -6.05 -13.27
C HIS A 29 6.37 -6.87 -11.98
N TYR A 30 7.44 -6.92 -11.17
CA TYR A 30 7.45 -7.57 -9.86
C TYR A 30 6.43 -6.97 -8.88
N LEU A 31 6.05 -5.69 -9.07
CA LEU A 31 5.04 -5.03 -8.24
C LEU A 31 3.62 -5.53 -8.52
N LYS A 32 3.34 -6.12 -9.69
CA LYS A 32 2.01 -6.67 -9.98
C LYS A 32 1.67 -7.85 -9.05
N GLY A 33 2.67 -8.66 -8.70
CA GLY A 33 2.51 -9.76 -7.74
C GLY A 33 2.22 -9.23 -6.34
N ALA A 34 3.02 -8.25 -5.90
CA ALA A 34 2.80 -7.58 -4.62
C ALA A 34 1.48 -6.80 -4.57
N PHE A 35 0.99 -6.28 -5.70
CA PHE A 35 -0.21 -5.46 -5.77
C PHE A 35 -1.46 -6.19 -5.25
N PHE A 36 -1.78 -7.35 -5.84
CA PHE A 36 -2.94 -8.12 -5.40
C PHE A 36 -2.73 -8.72 -4.02
N ASP A 37 -1.51 -9.15 -3.72
CA ASP A 37 -1.16 -9.73 -2.43
C ASP A 37 -1.32 -8.72 -1.28
N VAL A 38 -0.96 -7.46 -1.46
CA VAL A 38 -1.16 -6.40 -0.45
C VAL A 38 -2.64 -6.05 -0.28
N LEU A 39 -3.43 -6.04 -1.36
CA LEU A 39 -4.87 -5.74 -1.25
C LEU A 39 -5.66 -6.89 -0.61
N GLN A 40 -5.25 -8.14 -0.83
CA GLN A 40 -5.95 -9.32 -0.30
C GLN A 40 -5.44 -9.72 1.09
N LYS A 41 -4.13 -9.57 1.33
CA LYS A 41 -3.43 -9.99 2.55
C LYS A 41 -2.54 -8.87 3.09
N PRO A 42 -3.10 -7.70 3.44
CA PRO A 42 -2.36 -6.65 4.12
C PRO A 42 -2.03 -7.09 5.56
N MET A 43 -0.92 -6.56 6.07
CA MET A 43 -0.59 -6.61 7.49
C MET A 43 -1.44 -5.60 8.28
N PHE A 44 -1.73 -4.43 7.71
CA PHE A 44 -2.68 -3.49 8.29
C PHE A 44 -3.31 -2.59 7.22
N ILE A 45 -4.49 -2.05 7.56
CA ILE A 45 -5.25 -1.13 6.70
C ILE A 45 -5.55 0.13 7.49
N ALA A 46 -5.35 1.29 6.88
CA ALA A 46 -5.64 2.58 7.47
C ALA A 46 -6.46 3.47 6.53
N GLU A 47 -7.26 4.36 7.10
CA GLU A 47 -7.95 5.41 6.35
C GLU A 47 -7.34 6.77 6.65
N GLN A 48 -7.17 7.58 5.61
CA GLN A 48 -6.61 8.91 5.72
C GLN A 48 -7.33 9.85 4.75
N GLU A 49 -7.77 10.99 5.25
CA GLU A 49 -8.21 12.11 4.42
C GLU A 49 -7.02 12.67 3.63
N THR A 50 -7.23 12.87 2.34
CA THR A 50 -6.30 13.46 1.38
C THR A 50 -6.98 14.62 0.67
N ASP A 51 -6.25 15.35 -0.17
CA ASP A 51 -6.84 16.40 -1.01
C ASP A 51 -7.89 15.87 -2.01
N LYS A 52 -7.93 14.55 -2.21
CA LYS A 52 -8.94 13.84 -3.03
C LYS A 52 -10.10 13.25 -2.21
N GLY A 53 -10.08 13.44 -0.89
CA GLY A 53 -10.99 12.86 0.08
C GLY A 53 -10.42 11.63 0.78
N LEU A 54 -11.31 10.84 1.40
CA LEU A 54 -10.95 9.65 2.17
C LEU A 54 -10.33 8.58 1.29
N SER A 55 -9.06 8.28 1.53
CA SER A 55 -8.31 7.20 0.88
C SER A 55 -8.08 6.05 1.85
N THR A 56 -8.17 4.83 1.33
CA THR A 56 -7.90 3.59 2.09
C THR A 56 -6.56 3.03 1.69
N TYR A 57 -5.66 2.88 2.66
CA TYR A 57 -4.30 2.42 2.46
C TYR A 57 -4.11 1.00 3.00
N PHE A 58 -3.56 0.14 2.16
CA PHE A 58 -3.25 -1.25 2.44
C PHE A 58 -1.74 -1.40 2.54
N TYR A 59 -1.25 -1.93 3.65
CA TYR A 59 0.17 -2.04 3.93
C TYR A 59 0.57 -3.49 4.17
N LYS A 60 1.69 -3.90 3.58
CA LYS A 60 2.30 -5.21 3.84
C LYS A 60 3.81 -5.06 4.01
N VAL A 61 4.34 -5.68 5.04
CA VAL A 61 5.77 -5.72 5.32
C VAL A 61 6.38 -6.94 4.64
N TYR A 62 7.59 -6.80 4.10
CA TYR A 62 8.34 -7.88 3.47
C TYR A 62 9.79 -7.88 3.92
N SER A 63 10.36 -9.05 4.17
CA SER A 63 11.81 -9.21 4.35
C SER A 63 12.49 -9.30 2.99
N TYR A 64 13.68 -8.74 2.87
CA TYR A 64 14.53 -8.91 1.70
C TYR A 64 16.02 -8.90 2.10
N GLY A 65 16.72 -10.00 1.85
CA GLY A 65 18.05 -10.22 2.44
C GLY A 65 17.98 -10.58 3.93
N GLU A 66 19.15 -10.77 4.57
CA GLU A 66 19.23 -11.39 5.91
C GLU A 66 18.53 -10.57 7.01
N ASP A 67 18.62 -9.22 6.99
CA ASP A 67 18.07 -8.38 8.07
C ASP A 67 17.31 -7.13 7.59
N LYS A 68 16.93 -7.06 6.30
CA LYS A 68 16.25 -5.86 5.79
C LYS A 68 14.76 -6.07 5.69
N ILE A 69 14.04 -5.13 6.26
CA ILE A 69 12.58 -5.06 6.20
C ILE A 69 12.19 -3.92 5.27
N GLY A 70 11.25 -4.19 4.39
CA GLY A 70 10.61 -3.23 3.50
C GLY A 70 9.11 -3.24 3.74
N MET A 71 8.44 -2.20 3.25
CA MET A 71 6.99 -2.10 3.35
C MET A 71 6.43 -1.66 2.02
N PHE A 72 5.32 -2.27 1.63
CA PHE A 72 4.60 -1.94 0.42
C PHE A 72 3.23 -1.36 0.79
N GLY A 73 2.95 -0.16 0.29
CA GLY A 73 1.69 0.55 0.54
C GLY A 73 0.92 0.83 -0.75
N ILE A 74 -0.37 0.53 -0.76
CA ILE A 74 -1.30 0.89 -1.84
C ILE A 74 -2.43 1.70 -1.25
N GLY A 75 -2.57 2.96 -1.64
CA GLY A 75 -3.76 3.76 -1.39
C GLY A 75 -4.76 3.60 -2.52
N ILE A 76 -6.05 3.60 -2.17
CA ILE A 76 -7.15 3.66 -3.12
C ILE A 76 -8.07 4.78 -2.68
N ASP A 77 -8.29 5.75 -3.57
CA ASP A 77 -9.22 6.83 -3.33
C ASP A 77 -10.67 6.42 -3.64
N LYS A 78 -11.62 7.31 -3.35
CA LYS A 78 -13.05 7.10 -3.59
C LYS A 78 -13.42 6.82 -5.06
N GLU A 79 -12.58 7.25 -6.01
CA GLU A 79 -12.76 7.06 -7.45
C GLU A 79 -12.15 5.73 -7.93
N GLY A 80 -11.49 5.00 -7.02
CA GLY A 80 -10.81 3.75 -7.32
C GLY A 80 -9.43 3.95 -7.96
N GLN A 81 -8.91 5.19 -7.97
CA GLN A 81 -7.56 5.46 -8.47
C GLN A 81 -6.54 5.06 -7.40
N ILE A 82 -5.41 4.55 -7.87
CA ILE A 82 -4.35 4.10 -6.98
C ILE A 82 -3.44 5.26 -6.63
N GLU A 83 -3.26 5.47 -5.33
CA GLU A 83 -2.20 6.28 -4.76
C GLU A 83 -1.07 5.36 -4.33
N TYR A 84 -0.12 5.13 -5.22
CA TYR A 84 0.98 4.25 -4.90
C TYR A 84 1.99 4.95 -3.99
N LYS A 85 2.09 4.51 -2.73
CA LYS A 85 3.18 4.87 -1.83
C LYS A 85 4.21 3.74 -1.86
N THR A 86 5.11 3.76 -2.85
CA THR A 86 6.32 2.93 -2.81
C THR A 86 7.04 3.20 -1.50
N MET A 87 7.27 2.18 -0.66
CA MET A 87 8.15 2.35 0.48
C MET A 87 9.41 1.51 0.36
N TYR A 88 10.50 2.25 0.51
CA TYR A 88 11.86 1.78 0.46
C TYR A 88 12.18 1.01 1.74
N ALA A 89 13.14 0.10 1.61
CA ALA A 89 14.09 -0.29 2.66
C ALA A 89 14.01 0.58 3.92
N ASP A 90 13.50 0.05 5.03
CA ASP A 90 13.57 0.77 6.30
C ASP A 90 14.98 0.60 6.91
N ILE A 91 15.98 1.17 6.24
CA ILE A 91 17.40 1.13 6.64
C ILE A 91 17.58 1.73 8.03
N LYS A 92 16.66 2.58 8.49
CA LYS A 92 16.75 3.34 9.74
C LYS A 92 15.76 2.90 10.83
N GLN A 93 14.91 1.89 10.59
CA GLN A 93 13.84 1.41 11.50
C GLN A 93 12.82 2.48 11.99
N ASN A 94 12.96 3.74 11.58
CA ASN A 94 12.11 4.84 12.02
C ASN A 94 10.90 5.04 11.10
N ARG A 95 10.92 4.50 9.88
CA ARG A 95 9.87 4.77 8.89
C ARG A 95 8.64 3.92 9.15
N LEU A 96 8.84 2.68 9.60
CA LEU A 96 7.78 1.87 10.17
C LEU A 96 7.19 2.56 11.40
N GLN A 97 8.02 3.09 12.31
CA GLN A 97 7.53 3.84 13.48
C GLN A 97 6.75 5.11 13.11
N GLU A 98 7.19 5.89 12.11
CA GLU A 98 6.46 7.05 11.59
C GLU A 98 5.10 6.68 10.98
N MET A 99 4.99 5.47 10.43
CA MET A 99 3.70 4.96 9.93
C MET A 99 2.85 4.30 11.00
N LEU A 100 3.46 3.70 12.02
CA LEU A 100 2.78 3.28 13.22
C LEU A 100 2.33 4.48 14.07
N LYS A 101 2.92 5.66 13.86
CA LYS A 101 2.41 6.96 14.35
C LYS A 101 1.22 7.48 13.54
N LEU A 102 0.69 6.71 12.59
CA LEU A 102 -0.72 6.88 12.23
C LEU A 102 -1.51 6.75 13.53
N ASP A 103 -2.32 7.76 13.80
CA ASP A 103 -3.19 7.72 14.96
C ASP A 103 -3.95 6.39 14.96
N SER A 104 -3.99 5.71 16.11
CA SER A 104 -4.60 4.38 16.21
C SER A 104 -6.04 4.36 15.68
N GLU A 105 -6.72 5.50 15.78
CA GLU A 105 -8.07 5.75 15.25
C GLU A 105 -8.18 5.60 13.73
N LYS A 106 -7.07 5.77 13.00
CA LYS A 106 -6.99 5.63 11.55
C LYS A 106 -6.77 4.19 11.12
N ILE A 107 -6.28 3.31 11.99
CA ILE A 107 -6.09 1.89 11.70
C ILE A 107 -7.46 1.20 11.81
N LYS A 108 -7.89 0.56 10.72
CA LYS A 108 -9.19 -0.10 10.63
C LYS A 108 -9.09 -1.62 10.67
N TYR A 109 -7.90 -2.15 10.41
CA TYR A 109 -7.63 -3.58 10.40
C TYR A 109 -6.15 -3.85 10.63
N ILE A 110 -5.86 -4.91 11.40
CA ILE A 110 -4.52 -5.46 11.62
C ILE A 110 -4.61 -6.98 11.44
N ASN A 111 -3.67 -7.55 10.71
CA ASN A 111 -3.44 -8.98 10.63
C ASN A 111 -2.15 -9.32 11.39
N LEU A 112 -2.24 -10.19 12.40
CA LEU A 112 -1.14 -10.63 13.25
C LEU A 112 -0.64 -12.05 12.91
N GLU A 113 -1.13 -12.63 11.81
CA GLU A 113 -0.77 -13.98 11.34
C GLU A 113 0.59 -14.06 10.63
#